data_AF-A0A133UTS5-F1
#
_entry.id   AF-A0A133UTS5-F1
#
_cell.length_a   1.000
_cell.length_b   1.000
_cell.length_c   1.000
_cell.angle_alpha   90.00
_cell.angle_beta   90.00
_cell.angle_gamma   90.00
#
_symmetry.space_group_name_H-M   'P 1'
#
loop_
_entity.id
_entity.type
_entity.pdbx_description
1 polymer ?
#
loop_
_entity_poly.entity_id
_entity_poly.type
_entity_poly.pdbx_seq_one_letter_code
_entity_poly.pdbx_strand_id
1 'polypeptide(L)' 'MRREIVLTVEADIDKIVCESGDRSDAYRRLSDELESERNRVVWEFKRRLREAMLDFRGALDHSLGVG' A
#
# COMPACT_ATOMS: atom_id res chain seq x y z
N MET A 1 22.03 -9.33 -45.40
CA MET A 1 22.52 -9.62 -44.03
C MET A 1 22.41 -8.46 -43.05
N ARG A 2 22.78 -7.20 -43.36
CA ARG A 2 22.70 -6.10 -42.36
C ARG A 2 21.29 -5.69 -41.91
N ARG A 3 20.25 -5.82 -42.76
CA ARG A 3 18.88 -5.36 -42.44
C ARG A 3 18.13 -6.29 -41.47
N GLU A 4 18.37 -7.59 -41.56
CA GLU A 4 17.68 -8.60 -40.76
C GLU A 4 18.11 -8.55 -39.29
N ILE A 5 19.40 -8.29 -39.04
CA ILE A 5 19.98 -8.14 -37.70
C ILE A 5 19.42 -6.89 -36.99
N VAL A 6 19.18 -5.80 -37.71
CA VAL A 6 18.65 -4.55 -37.13
C VAL A 6 17.19 -4.73 -36.69
N LEU A 7 16.36 -5.39 -37.51
CA LEU A 7 14.96 -5.65 -37.17
C LEU A 7 14.79 -6.57 -35.95
N THR A 8 15.66 -7.57 -35.80
CA THR A 8 15.64 -8.43 -34.61
C THR A 8 16.02 -7.69 -33.34
N VAL A 9 16.98 -6.76 -33.41
CA VAL A 9 17.39 -5.96 -32.24
C VAL A 9 16.33 -4.94 -31.85
N GLU A 10 15.66 -4.30 -32.82
CA GLU A 10 14.55 -3.37 -32.54
C GLU A 10 13.37 -4.08 -31.86
N ALA A 11 12.98 -5.27 -32.36
CA ALA A 11 11.91 -6.06 -31.76
C ALA A 11 12.22 -6.53 -30.33
N ASP A 12 13.49 -6.89 -30.06
CA ASP A 12 13.93 -7.28 -28.73
C ASP A 12 13.96 -6.09 -27.75
N ILE A 13 14.33 -4.90 -28.22
CA ILE A 13 14.29 -3.66 -27.40
C ILE A 13 12.84 -3.29 -27.05
N ASP A 14 11.93 -3.31 -28.02
CA ASP A 14 10.52 -2.99 -27.79
C ASP A 14 9.89 -3.97 -26.77
N LYS A 15 10.24 -5.26 -26.87
CA LYS A 15 9.77 -6.27 -25.92
C LYS A 15 10.29 -6.02 -24.49
N ILE A 16 11.58 -5.69 -24.34
CA ILE A 16 12.17 -5.36 -23.02
C ILE A 16 11.50 -4.10 -22.43
N VAL A 17 11.25 -3.08 -23.26
CA VAL A 17 10.57 -1.85 -22.83
C VAL A 17 9.13 -2.16 -22.38
N CYS A 18 8.37 -2.96 -23.13
CA CYS A 18 7.03 -3.40 -22.74
C CYS A 18 7.04 -4.19 -21.41
N GLU A 19 7.90 -5.19 -21.28
CA GLU A 19 8.03 -5.98 -20.05
C GLU A 19 8.45 -5.12 -18.84
N SER A 20 9.27 -4.07 -19.07
CA SER A 20 9.67 -3.12 -18.03
C SER A 20 8.52 -2.18 -17.61
N GLY A 21 7.67 -1.77 -18.56
CA GLY A 21 6.47 -0.98 -18.30
C GLY A 21 5.43 -1.76 -17.50
N ASP A 22 5.18 -3.01 -17.88
CA ASP A 22 4.26 -3.91 -17.18
C ASP A 22 4.72 -4.18 -15.74
N ARG A 23 6.03 -4.32 -15.51
CA ARG A 23 6.59 -4.44 -14.16
C ARG A 23 6.43 -3.17 -13.35
N SER A 24 6.70 -2.01 -13.93
CA SER A 24 6.54 -0.71 -13.26
C SER A 24 5.09 -0.51 -12.79
N ASP A 25 4.13 -0.84 -13.66
CA ASP A 25 2.71 -0.77 -13.33
C ASP A 25 2.29 -1.77 -12.25
N ALA A 26 2.83 -2.99 -12.26
CA ALA A 26 2.60 -3.97 -11.19
C ALA A 26 3.15 -3.49 -9.84
N TYR A 27 4.37 -2.92 -9.81
CA TYR A 27 4.95 -2.36 -8.59
C TYR A 27 4.17 -1.16 -8.08
N ARG A 28 3.70 -0.28 -8.97
CA ARG A 28 2.85 0.86 -8.58
C ARG A 28 1.55 0.39 -7.92
N ARG A 29 0.85 -0.59 -8.52
CA ARG A 29 -0.39 -1.15 -7.94
C ARG A 29 -0.14 -1.77 -6.56
N LEU A 30 0.94 -2.53 -6.41
CA LEU A 30 1.33 -3.10 -5.11
C LEU A 30 1.65 -2.00 -4.08
N SER A 31 2.33 -0.94 -4.50
CA SER A 31 2.61 0.21 -3.61
C SER A 31 1.33 0.89 -3.15
N ASP A 32 0.38 1.12 -4.06
CA ASP A 32 -0.91 1.74 -3.76
C ASP A 32 -1.74 0.86 -2.81
N GLU A 33 -1.76 -0.46 -3.04
CA GLU A 33 -2.42 -1.43 -2.14
C GLU A 33 -1.78 -1.46 -0.75
N LEU A 34 -0.45 -1.46 -0.66
CA LEU A 34 0.28 -1.41 0.61
C LEU A 34 0.01 -0.10 1.36
N GLU A 35 -0.05 1.03 0.67
CA GLU A 35 -0.38 2.32 1.28
C GLU A 35 -1.82 2.32 1.80
N SER A 36 -2.76 1.78 1.04
CA SER A 36 -4.15 1.63 1.45
C SER A 36 -4.29 0.77 2.72
N GLU A 37 -3.67 -0.40 2.76
CA GLU A 37 -3.71 -1.28 3.93
C GLU A 37 -2.99 -0.67 5.13
N ARG A 38 -1.86 0.01 4.93
CA ARG A 38 -1.19 0.77 6.00
C ARG A 38 -2.11 1.83 6.59
N ASN A 39 -2.80 2.61 5.75
CA ASN A 39 -3.72 3.65 6.19
C ASN A 39 -4.91 3.06 6.96
N ARG A 40 -5.46 1.94 6.47
CA ARG A 40 -6.53 1.19 7.15
C ARG A 40 -6.09 0.73 8.54
N VAL A 41 -4.93 0.09 8.67
CA VAL A 41 -4.41 -0.39 9.95
C VAL A 41 -4.20 0.77 10.94
N VAL A 42 -3.60 1.88 10.48
CA VAL A 42 -3.40 3.07 11.33
C VAL A 42 -4.73 3.65 11.81
N TRP A 43 -5.72 3.70 10.92
CA TRP A 43 -7.06 4.20 11.27
C TRP A 43 -7.74 3.29 12.30
N GLU A 44 -7.73 1.97 12.08
CA GLU A 44 -8.31 1.00 13.01
C GLU A 44 -7.61 1.03 14.38
N PHE A 45 -6.28 1.13 14.40
CA PHE A 45 -5.52 1.25 15.64
C PHE A 45 -5.92 2.51 16.43
N LYS A 46 -5.96 3.68 15.76
CA LYS A 46 -6.38 4.93 16.41
C LYS A 46 -7.81 4.85 16.93
N ARG A 47 -8.71 4.19 16.20
CA ARG A 47 -10.10 3.98 16.64
C ARG A 47 -10.15 3.14 17.91
N ARG A 48 -9.52 1.96 17.91
CA ARG A 48 -9.47 1.07 19.08
C ARG A 48 -8.82 1.72 20.29
N LEU A 49 -7.75 2.50 20.08
CA LEU A 49 -7.10 3.24 21.17
C LEU A 49 -8.05 4.26 21.79
N ARG A 50 -8.81 5.01 20.99
CA ARG A 50 -9.81 5.96 21.51
C ARG A 50 -10.91 5.26 22.30
N GLU A 51 -11.45 4.17 21.77
CA GLU A 51 -12.45 3.35 22.46
C GLU A 51 -11.91 2.86 23.82
N ALA A 52 -10.71 2.27 23.85
CA ALA A 52 -10.08 1.83 25.09
C ALA A 52 -9.80 2.95 26.09
N MET A 53 -9.41 4.14 25.62
CA MET A 53 -9.21 5.30 26.49
C MET A 53 -10.53 5.82 27.09
N LEU A 54 -11.62 5.77 26.32
CA LEU A 54 -12.95 6.14 26.82
C LEU A 54 -13.44 5.13 27.86
N ASP A 55 -13.26 3.83 27.59
CA ASP A 55 -13.60 2.77 28.54
C ASP A 55 -12.79 2.91 29.84
N PHE A 56 -11.49 3.15 29.71
CA PHE A 56 -10.61 3.38 30.86
C PHE A 56 -11.07 4.59 31.68
N ARG A 57 -11.40 5.71 31.01
CA ARG A 57 -11.92 6.90 31.67
C ARG A 57 -13.23 6.59 32.40
N GLY A 58 -14.17 5.90 31.75
CA GLY A 58 -15.43 5.51 32.37
C GLY A 58 -15.22 4.63 33.61
N ALA A 59 -14.28 3.68 33.54
CA ALA A 59 -13.92 2.84 34.68
C ALA A 59 -13.26 3.63 35.82
N LEU A 60 -12.43 4.63 35.47
CA LEU A 60 -11.80 5.53 36.44
C LEU A 60 -12.84 6.42 37.13
N ASP A 61 -13.72 7.06 36.36
CA ASP A 61 -14.79 7.93 36.86
C ASP A 61 -15.71 7.13 37.82
N HIS A 62 -16.07 5.90 37.43
CA HIS A 62 -16.82 4.98 38.30
C HIS A 62 -16.08 4.62 39.59
N SER A 63 -14.78 4.33 39.51
CA SER A 63 -13.96 3.96 40.67
C SER A 63 -13.76 5.13 41.64
N LEU A 64 -13.75 6.36 41.12
CA LEU A 64 -13.62 7.59 41.90
C LEU A 64 -14.97 8.09 42.44
N GLY A 65 -16.08 7.44 42.09
CA GLY A 65 -17.42 7.88 42.46
C GLY A 65 -17.83 9.21 41.80
N VAL A 66 -17.19 9.57 40.69
CA VAL A 66 -17.53 10.73 39.88
C VAL A 66 -18.53 10.27 38.83
N GLY A 67 -19.82 10.34 39.18
CA GLY A 67 -20.95 9.98 38.31
C GLY A 67 -22.09 10.97 38.48
#